data_AF-A0A484C0Q8-F1
#
_entry.id   AF-A0A484C0Q8-F1
#
_cell.length_a   1.000
_cell.length_b   1.000
_cell.length_c   1.000
_cell.angle_alpha   90.00
_cell.angle_beta   90.00
_cell.angle_gamma   90.00
#
_symmetry.space_group_name_H-M   'P 1'
#
loop_
_entity.id
_entity.type
_entity.pdbx_description
1 polymer ?
#
loop_
_entity_poly.entity_id
_entity_poly.type
_entity_poly.pdbx_seq_one_letter_code
_entity_poly.pdbx_strand_id
1 'polypeptide(L)'
;MAKHNISLVIAIVLALLFFIITMVFTALAGPGIYPFMETTSNISDEFVTQITPAGWTFTIWSIIYIFLASVLVYVLSGIFRKNAYGYVYCSRLFCHMDFLWLGA
;
A
#
# COMPACT_ATOMS: atom_id res chain seq x y z
N MET A 1 11.31 1.03 -29.95
CA MET A 1 10.95 -0.16 -29.16
C MET A 1 11.09 0.22 -27.68
N ALA A 2 9.99 0.40 -26.95
CA ALA A 2 10.08 0.76 -25.53
C ALA A 2 10.74 -0.40 -24.76
N LYS A 3 12.00 -0.22 -24.37
CA LYS A 3 12.77 -1.23 -23.64
C LYS A 3 12.19 -1.34 -22.24
N HIS A 4 11.92 -2.56 -21.78
CA HIS A 4 11.49 -2.78 -20.41
C HIS A 4 12.60 -2.37 -19.46
N ASN A 5 12.33 -1.41 -18.58
CA ASN A 5 13.22 -1.09 -17.46
C ASN A 5 12.99 -2.16 -16.39
N ILE A 6 13.80 -3.23 -16.44
CA ILE A 6 13.72 -4.38 -15.53
C ILE A 6 13.71 -3.95 -14.07
N SER A 7 14.49 -2.92 -13.71
CA SER A 7 14.51 -2.34 -12.36
C SER A 7 13.12 -1.87 -11.89
N LEU A 8 12.36 -1.17 -12.75
CA LEU A 8 11.01 -0.70 -12.41
C LEU A 8 10.03 -1.85 -12.25
N VAL A 9 10.12 -2.87 -13.10
CA VAL A 9 9.26 -4.06 -12.98
C VAL A 9 9.54 -4.79 -11.67
N ILE A 10 10.82 -4.95 -11.29
CA ILE A 10 11.20 -5.53 -10.00
C ILE A 10 10.66 -4.70 -8.84
N ALA A 11 10.78 -3.37 -8.90
CA ALA A 11 10.25 -2.49 -7.85
C ALA A 11 8.72 -2.61 -7.69
N ILE A 12 7.97 -2.71 -8.79
CA ILE A 12 6.51 -2.88 -8.75
C ILE A 12 6.12 -4.23 -8.13
N VAL A 13 6.81 -5.32 -8.52
CA VAL A 13 6.57 -6.66 -7.94
C VAL A 13 6.90 -6.67 -6.45
N LEU A 14 8.00 -6.04 -6.05
CA LEU A 14 8.41 -5.95 -4.65
C LEU A 14 7.40 -5.13 -3.82
N ALA A 15 6.93 -3.99 -4.35
CA ALA A 15 5.91 -3.17 -3.71
C ALA A 15 4.60 -3.94 -3.52
N LEU A 16 4.17 -4.72 -4.52
CA LEU A 16 3.00 -5.59 -4.42
C LEU A 16 3.17 -6.64 -3.32
N LEU A 17 4.34 -7.28 -3.23
CA LEU A 17 4.66 -8.26 -2.19
C LEU A 17 4.56 -7.66 -0.79
N PHE A 18 5.21 -6.51 -0.56
CA PHE A 18 5.16 -5.82 0.74
C PHE A 18 3.74 -5.37 1.10
N PHE A 19 2.96 -4.91 0.12
CA PHE A 19 1.56 -4.55 0.33
C PHE A 19 0.72 -5.75 0.76
N ILE A 20 0.86 -6.90 0.08
CA ILE A 20 0.14 -8.13 0.42
C ILE A 20 0.51 -8.59 1.84
N ILE A 21 1.80 -8.61 2.17
CA ILE A 21 2.28 -8.99 3.50
C ILE A 21 1.64 -8.07 4.56
N THR A 22 1.69 -6.75 4.35
CA THR A 22 1.10 -5.76 5.25
C THR A 22 -0.41 -5.98 5.41
N MET A 23 -1.14 -6.22 4.32
CA MET A 23 -2.58 -6.49 4.37
C MET A 23 -2.93 -7.75 5.16
N VAL A 24 -2.13 -8.81 5.02
CA VAL A 24 -2.32 -10.06 5.78
C VAL A 24 -2.14 -9.80 7.27
N PHE A 25 -1.04 -9.14 7.68
CA PHE A 25 -0.80 -8.82 9.09
C PHE A 25 -1.87 -7.91 9.67
N THR A 26 -2.26 -6.84 8.97
CA THR A 26 -3.34 -5.95 9.41
C THR A 26 -4.69 -6.68 9.51
N ALA A 27 -5.03 -7.53 8.53
CA ALA A 27 -6.29 -8.27 8.53
C ALA A 27 -6.37 -9.32 9.64
N LEU A 28 -5.23 -9.87 10.07
CA LEU A 28 -5.14 -10.77 11.22
C LEU A 28 -5.17 -9.98 12.55
N ALA A 29 -4.48 -8.83 12.61
CA ALA A 29 -4.36 -8.00 13.81
C ALA A 29 -5.66 -7.27 14.20
N GLY A 30 -6.46 -6.85 13.21
CA GLY A 30 -7.74 -6.16 13.46
C GLY A 30 -8.68 -6.96 14.36
N PRO A 31 -9.09 -8.19 13.95
CA PRO A 31 -9.94 -9.07 14.74
C PRO A 31 -9.20 -9.90 15.80
N GLY A 32 -7.87 -9.79 15.93
CA GLY A 32 -7.11 -10.57 16.90
C GLY A 32 -7.07 -12.07 16.57
N ILE A 33 -6.79 -12.40 15.31
CA ILE A 33 -6.62 -13.78 14.85
C ILE A 33 -5.13 -14.16 14.95
N TYR A 34 -4.84 -15.40 15.38
CA TYR A 34 -3.48 -15.95 15.49
C TYR A 34 -2.61 -15.54 14.28
N PRO A 35 -1.43 -14.91 14.46
CA PRO A 35 -0.61 -14.84 15.68
C PRO A 35 -0.97 -13.73 16.69
N PHE A 36 -2.00 -12.93 16.42
CA PHE A 36 -2.47 -11.90 17.35
C PHE A 36 -3.49 -12.52 18.30
N MET A 37 -3.26 -12.38 19.61
CA MET A 37 -4.13 -12.98 20.64
C MET A 37 -5.26 -12.03 21.06
N GLU A 38 -5.13 -10.74 20.74
CA GLU A 38 -6.02 -9.67 21.14
C GLU A 38 -6.31 -8.76 19.95
N THR A 39 -7.49 -8.13 19.94
CA THR A 39 -7.84 -7.18 18.88
C THR A 39 -7.03 -5.89 19.05
N THR A 40 -6.78 -5.20 17.93
CA THR A 40 -6.09 -3.91 17.96
C THR A 40 -6.85 -2.88 18.82
N SER A 41 -8.19 -2.95 18.86
CA SER A 41 -8.97 -2.07 19.73
C SER A 41 -8.84 -2.44 21.21
N ASN A 42 -8.86 -3.73 21.55
CA ASN A 42 -8.76 -4.19 22.95
C ASN A 42 -7.43 -3.78 23.57
N ILE A 43 -6.32 -3.90 22.82
CA ILE A 43 -5.01 -3.43 23.26
C ILE A 43 -4.99 -1.90 23.42
N SER A 44 -5.64 -1.16 22.53
CA SER A 44 -5.73 0.30 22.63
C SER A 44 -6.55 0.76 23.82
N ASP A 45 -7.63 0.04 24.15
CA ASP A 45 -8.51 0.34 25.29
C ASP A 45 -7.89 -0.07 26.63
N GLU A 46 -6.98 -1.05 26.64
CA GLU A 46 -6.21 -1.43 27.83
C GLU A 46 -5.13 -0.38 28.16
N PHE A 47 -4.41 0.14 27.15
CA PHE A 47 -3.33 1.10 27.33
C PHE A 47 -3.74 2.53 26.96
N VAL A 48 -4.68 3.10 27.74
CA VAL A 48 -5.17 4.46 27.52
C VAL A 48 -4.14 5.51 27.95
N THR A 49 -3.80 6.39 27.01
CA THR A 49 -2.95 7.58 27.18
C THR A 49 -3.76 8.81 26.75
N GLN A 50 -3.26 10.02 27.05
CA GLN A 50 -3.92 11.26 26.62
C GLN A 50 -4.01 11.44 25.09
N ILE A 51 -3.32 10.59 24.32
CA ILE A 51 -3.32 10.58 22.85
C ILE A 51 -3.97 9.33 22.27
N THR A 52 -4.53 8.43 23.09
CA THR A 52 -5.18 7.22 22.60
C THR A 52 -6.45 7.61 21.83
N PRO A 53 -6.53 7.29 20.53
CA PRO A 53 -7.67 7.67 19.72
C PRO A 53 -8.87 6.77 20.03
N ALA A 54 -10.08 7.29 19.80
CA ALA A 54 -11.29 6.48 19.91
C ALA A 54 -11.28 5.34 18.87
N GLY A 55 -11.86 4.18 19.21
CA GLY A 55 -11.81 2.96 18.38
C GLY A 55 -12.26 3.12 16.93
N TRP A 56 -13.18 4.05 16.62
CA TRP A 56 -13.58 4.34 15.23
C TRP A 56 -12.42 4.86 14.36
N THR A 57 -11.41 5.49 14.97
CA THR A 57 -10.23 6.06 14.30
C THR A 57 -9.41 4.99 13.58
N PHE A 58 -9.48 3.73 14.03
CA PHE A 58 -8.82 2.61 13.35
C PHE A 58 -9.38 2.35 11.94
N THR A 59 -10.58 2.86 11.62
CA THR A 59 -11.18 2.77 10.27
C THR A 59 -10.36 3.54 9.23
N ILE A 60 -9.62 4.58 9.64
CA ILE A 60 -8.81 5.41 8.74
C ILE A 60 -7.78 4.54 8.00
N TRP A 61 -7.18 3.56 8.68
CA TRP A 61 -6.23 2.63 8.07
C TRP A 61 -6.84 1.87 6.88
N SER A 62 -8.08 1.40 7.03
CA SER A 62 -8.78 0.69 5.95
C SER A 62 -8.98 1.57 4.71
N ILE A 63 -9.30 2.86 4.91
CA ILE A 63 -9.45 3.82 3.81
C ILE A 63 -8.11 4.00 3.09
N ILE A 64 -7.02 4.22 3.83
CA ILE A 64 -5.68 4.39 3.25
C ILE A 64 -5.28 3.16 2.44
N TYR A 65 -5.53 1.95 2.95
CA TYR A 65 -5.22 0.72 2.23
C TYR A 65 -6.03 0.54 0.95
N ILE A 66 -7.29 0.98 0.91
CA ILE A 66 -8.11 0.97 -0.32
C ILE A 66 -7.52 1.91 -1.38
N PHE A 67 -7.11 3.12 -0.99
CA PHE A 67 -6.45 4.06 -1.89
C PHE A 67 -5.11 3.50 -2.39
N LEU A 68 -4.31 2.92 -1.51
CA LEU A 68 -3.03 2.30 -1.86
C LEU A 68 -3.21 1.11 -2.81
N ALA A 69 -4.24 0.26 -2.59
CA ALA A 69 -4.61 -0.81 -3.50
C ALA A 69 -5.03 -0.27 -4.87
N SER A 70 -5.79 0.82 -4.91
CA SER A 70 -6.24 1.46 -6.15
C SER A 70 -5.06 1.95 -6.98
N VAL A 71 -4.06 2.58 -6.33
CA VAL A 71 -2.81 2.98 -6.98
C VAL A 71 -2.09 1.75 -7.51
N LEU A 72 -1.86 0.71 -6.70
CA LEU A 72 -1.17 -0.52 -7.14
C LEU A 72 -1.84 -1.18 -8.35
N VAL A 73 -3.17 -1.27 -8.37
CA VAL A 73 -3.93 -1.81 -9.52
C VAL A 73 -3.70 -0.96 -10.77
N TYR A 74 -3.68 0.38 -10.62
CA TYR A 74 -3.36 1.28 -11.72
C TYR A 74 -1.93 1.06 -12.26
N VAL A 75 -0.94 0.92 -11.38
CA VAL A 75 0.46 0.62 -11.75
C VAL A 75 0.55 -0.70 -12.51
N LEU A 76 -0.06 -1.76 -11.98
CA LEU A 76 -0.07 -3.09 -12.57
C LEU A 76 -0.73 -3.09 -13.94
N SER A 77 -1.86 -2.38 -14.09
CA SER A 77 -2.53 -2.19 -15.37
C SER A 77 -1.62 -1.46 -16.38
N GLY A 78 -0.77 -0.55 -15.91
CA GLY A 78 0.23 0.17 -16.71
C GLY A 78 1.37 -0.70 -17.26
N ILE A 79 1.64 -1.87 -16.67
CA ILE A 79 2.60 -2.86 -17.20
C ILE A 79 2.07 -3.50 -18.49
N PHE A 80 0.78 -3.85 -18.50
CA PHE A 80 0.14 -4.52 -19.62
C PHE A 80 -0.41 -3.54 -20.67
N ARG A 81 -0.66 -2.27 -20.30
CA ARG A 81 -1.19 -1.25 -21.21
C ARG A 81 -0.06 -0.48 -21.91
N LYS A 82 -0.06 -0.52 -23.25
CA LYS A 82 0.79 0.30 -24.12
C LYS A 82 0.03 1.56 -24.52
N ASN A 83 0.69 2.72 -24.48
CA ASN A 83 0.16 3.98 -25.00
C ASN A 83 0.91 4.38 -26.28
N ALA A 84 0.43 5.39 -27.01
CA ALA A 84 1.04 5.86 -28.26
C ALA A 84 2.54 6.22 -28.16
N TYR A 85 3.02 6.53 -26.95
CA TYR A 85 4.42 6.89 -26.64
C TYR A 85 5.25 5.74 -26.02
N GLY A 86 4.69 4.53 -25.83
CA GLY A 86 5.36 3.39 -25.19
C GLY A 86 4.61 2.84 -23.96
N TYR A 87 5.27 2.03 -23.13
CA TYR A 87 4.65 1.50 -21.90
C TYR A 87 4.38 2.61 -20.88
N VAL A 88 3.20 2.58 -20.25
CA VAL A 88 2.72 3.65 -19.35
C VAL A 88 3.59 3.80 -18.09
N TYR A 89 4.13 2.68 -17.56
CA TYR A 89 5.04 2.71 -16.40
C TYR A 89 6.41 3.34 -16.71
N CYS A 90 6.79 3.48 -17.99
CA CYS A 90 8.00 4.19 -18.40
C CYS A 90 7.77 5.69 -18.64
N SER A 91 6.55 6.20 -18.45
CA SER A 91 6.27 7.62 -18.63
C SER A 91 6.82 8.46 -17.47
N ARG A 92 7.34 9.66 -17.77
CA ARG A 92 7.96 10.60 -16.81
C ARG A 92 7.11 10.93 -15.58
N LEU A 93 5.79 10.74 -15.63
CA LEU A 93 4.90 10.99 -14.50
C LEU A 93 5.06 9.96 -13.37
N PHE A 94 5.41 8.72 -13.69
CA PHE A 94 5.51 7.66 -12.67
C PHE A 94 6.70 7.94 -11.73
N CYS A 95 7.86 8.27 -12.31
CA CYS A 95 9.06 8.71 -11.58
C CYS A 95 8.82 10.00 -10.75
N HIS A 96 7.92 10.89 -11.20
CA HIS A 96 7.63 12.12 -10.46
C HIS A 96 6.66 11.92 -9.30
N MET A 97 5.67 11.04 -9.42
CA MET A 97 4.76 10.72 -8.31
C MET A 97 5.48 9.98 -7.18
N ASP A 98 6.40 9.07 -7.49
CA ASP A 98 7.19 8.37 -6.47
C ASP A 98 8.17 9.31 -5.75
N PHE A 99 8.78 10.26 -6.47
CA PHE A 99 9.72 11.23 -5.91
C PHE A 99 9.05 12.32 -5.04
N LEU A 100 7.79 12.66 -5.32
CA LEU A 100 7.05 13.65 -4.53
C LEU A 100 6.57 13.11 -3.16
N TRP A 101 6.51 11.79 -2.97
CA TRP A 101 6.10 11.16 -1.71
C TRP A 101 7.26 10.68 -0.83
N LEU A 102 8.47 10.54 -1.38
CA LEU A 102 9.68 10.12 -0.66
C LEU A 102 10.69 11.26 -0.42
N GLY A 103 10.31 12.50 -0.74
CA GLY A 103 11.16 13.68 -0.62
C GLY A 103 10.40 14.89 -0.06
N ALA A 104 10.07 14.82 1.24
CA ALA A 104 9.81 15.97 2.09
C ALA A 104 10.28 15.65 3.51
#